data_AF-A0A819PZ93-F1
#
_entry.id   AF-A0A819PZ93-F1
#
_cell.length_a   1.000
_cell.length_b   1.000
_cell.length_c   1.000
_cell.angle_alpha   90.00
_cell.angle_beta   90.00
_cell.angle_gamma   90.00
#
_symmetry.space_group_name_H-M   'P 1'
#
loop_
_entity.id
_entity.type
_entity.pdbx_description
1 polymer ?
#
loop_
_entity_poly.entity_id
_entity_poly.type
_entity_poly.pdbx_seq_one_letter_code
_entity_poly.pdbx_strand_id
1 'polypeptide(L)'
;MLRPRYAYIGHVYRGIRMSLDCFLTYKMNELVVNRPFVSTSKDRNIMEQFSGYGASSVFRRSYSSQTSLEISVRCTYKIRRSETRAIDITKMSVFEYEQEVLLMPISIFRLVSIDHNANENVADIVLEDCDLPSKYDPVAPIVRCDFAEFSNTLLVTPFVQV
;
A
#
# COMPACT_ATOMS: atom_id res chain seq x y z
N MET A 1 -27.62 9.97 -1.22
CA MET A 1 -26.89 8.70 -1.05
C MET A 1 -26.50 8.56 0.40
N LEU A 2 -26.88 7.44 1.05
CA LEU A 2 -26.46 7.15 2.42
C LEU A 2 -25.02 6.64 2.36
N ARG A 3 -24.09 7.32 3.05
CA ARG A 3 -22.73 6.78 3.21
C ARG A 3 -22.83 5.48 4.03
N PRO A 4 -22.12 4.42 3.62
CA PRO A 4 -22.07 3.20 4.43
C PRO A 4 -21.59 3.54 5.85
N ARG A 5 -22.21 2.91 6.86
CA ARG A 5 -22.06 3.24 8.29
C ARG A 5 -20.61 3.20 8.82
N TYR A 6 -19.68 2.62 8.07
CA TYR A 6 -18.27 2.46 8.42
C TYR A 6 -17.31 2.97 7.33
N ALA A 7 -17.83 3.69 6.34
CA ALA A 7 -17.02 4.17 5.23
C ALA A 7 -16.02 5.25 5.71
N TYR A 8 -14.75 5.10 5.32
CA TYR A 8 -13.70 6.04 5.69
C TYR A 8 -13.24 6.92 4.51
N ILE A 9 -12.97 8.21 4.80
CA ILE A 9 -12.29 9.17 3.90
C ILE A 9 -11.20 9.83 4.73
N GLY A 10 -10.00 9.96 4.16
CA GLY A 10 -8.88 10.60 4.83
C GLY A 10 -7.55 9.95 4.47
N HIS A 11 -6.57 10.13 5.36
CA HIS A 11 -5.26 9.51 5.24
C HIS A 11 -5.18 8.31 6.16
N VAL A 12 -4.63 7.21 5.65
CA VAL A 12 -4.27 6.05 6.45
C VAL A 12 -2.84 5.62 6.13
N TYR A 13 -2.22 4.95 7.09
CA TYR A 13 -0.81 4.66 7.12
C TYR A 13 -0.59 3.16 7.26
N ARG A 14 0.42 2.64 6.57
CA ARG A 14 0.82 1.23 6.67
C ARG A 14 2.33 1.09 6.64
N GLY A 15 2.86 0.44 7.67
CA GLY A 15 4.27 0.09 7.74
C GLY A 15 4.48 -1.29 7.17
N ILE A 16 5.47 -1.45 6.31
CA ILE A 16 5.84 -2.73 5.72
C ILE A 16 7.35 -2.85 5.64
N ARG A 17 7.84 -4.09 5.62
CA ARG A 17 9.22 -4.41 5.24
C ARG A 17 9.17 -5.13 3.91
N MET A 18 10.09 -4.79 3.02
CA MET A 18 10.24 -5.48 1.74
C MET A 18 11.70 -5.53 1.33
N SER A 19 12.04 -6.36 0.34
CA SER A 19 13.38 -6.33 -0.23
C SER A 19 13.62 -5.01 -0.98
N LEU A 20 14.85 -4.51 -0.90
CA LEU A 20 15.28 -3.33 -1.64
C LEU A 20 15.07 -3.52 -3.14
N ASP A 21 15.35 -4.71 -3.67
CA ASP A 21 15.14 -5.03 -5.09
C ASP A 21 13.66 -4.90 -5.46
N CYS A 22 12.73 -5.35 -4.61
CA CYS A 22 11.30 -5.18 -4.85
C CYS A 22 10.93 -3.68 -4.85
N PHE A 23 11.39 -2.93 -3.85
CA PHE A 23 11.17 -1.49 -3.73
C PHE A 23 11.64 -0.73 -4.97
N LEU A 24 12.86 -1.01 -5.46
CA LEU A 24 13.46 -0.33 -6.61
C LEU A 24 12.69 -0.55 -7.92
N THR A 25 11.79 -1.53 -7.97
CA THR A 25 10.94 -1.74 -9.15
C THR A 25 9.74 -0.80 -9.22
N TYR A 26 9.34 -0.18 -8.10
CA TYR A 26 8.20 0.76 -8.08
C TYR A 26 8.54 2.05 -8.83
N LYS A 27 7.59 2.52 -9.63
CA LYS A 27 7.75 3.76 -10.41
C LYS A 27 6.60 4.73 -10.14
N MET A 28 6.93 6.00 -10.25
CA MET A 28 5.95 7.08 -10.20
C MET A 28 4.81 6.84 -11.21
N ASN A 29 3.59 7.17 -10.82
CA ASN A 29 2.35 7.01 -11.57
C ASN A 29 1.89 5.57 -11.84
N GLU A 30 2.59 4.54 -11.37
CA GLU A 30 2.12 3.16 -11.42
C GLU A 30 0.82 2.98 -10.62
N LEU A 31 0.00 2.01 -11.03
CA LEU A 31 -1.19 1.62 -10.28
C LEU A 31 -0.85 0.44 -9.38
N VAL A 32 -1.21 0.56 -8.12
CA VAL A 32 -1.08 -0.48 -7.11
C VAL A 32 -2.48 -0.97 -6.76
N VAL A 33 -2.67 -2.28 -6.85
CA VAL A 33 -3.93 -2.96 -6.56
C VAL A 33 -3.75 -3.85 -5.34
N ASN A 34 -4.55 -3.57 -4.32
CA ASN A 34 -4.59 -4.38 -3.12
C ASN A 34 -5.42 -5.63 -3.40
N ARG A 35 -4.80 -6.78 -3.69
CA ARG A 35 -5.56 -8.02 -3.91
C ARG A 35 -6.33 -8.48 -2.67
N PRO A 36 -5.69 -8.62 -1.49
CA PRO A 36 -6.39 -8.92 -0.25
C PRO A 36 -6.92 -7.64 0.42
N PHE A 37 -7.58 -7.82 1.56
CA PHE A 37 -7.75 -6.74 2.52
C PHE A 37 -6.38 -6.22 2.96
N VAL A 38 -6.27 -4.90 3.09
CA VAL A 38 -5.05 -4.25 3.57
C VAL A 38 -5.35 -3.53 4.87
N SER A 39 -4.72 -4.00 5.95
CA SER A 39 -4.80 -3.33 7.25
C SER A 39 -3.95 -2.07 7.25
N THR A 40 -4.55 -0.98 7.71
CA THR A 40 -3.94 0.34 7.82
C THR A 40 -4.40 1.02 9.10
N SER A 41 -3.67 2.03 9.55
CA SER A 41 -4.02 2.81 10.74
C SER A 41 -4.24 4.27 10.38
N LYS A 42 -5.11 4.97 11.11
CA LYS A 42 -5.18 6.45 11.07
C LYS A 42 -4.01 7.10 11.82
N ASP A 43 -3.31 6.36 12.67
CA ASP A 43 -2.17 6.85 13.45
C ASP A 43 -0.85 6.49 12.76
N ARG A 44 -0.04 7.51 12.48
CA ARG A 44 1.28 7.36 11.88
C ARG A 44 2.25 6.62 12.80
N ASN A 45 2.13 6.75 14.12
CA ASN A 45 3.04 6.08 15.06
C ASN A 45 2.88 4.56 15.01
N ILE A 46 1.65 4.08 14.79
CA ILE A 46 1.36 2.66 14.62
C ILE A 46 2.05 2.12 13.36
N MET A 47 2.02 2.87 12.26
CA MET A 47 2.76 2.52 11.03
C MET A 47 4.27 2.33 11.28
N GLU A 48 4.91 3.17 12.09
CA GLU A 48 6.34 3.06 12.39
C GLU A 48 6.68 1.78 13.17
N GLN A 49 5.79 1.34 14.06
CA GLN A 49 5.92 0.07 14.77
C GLN A 49 5.89 -1.12 13.80
N PHE A 50 4.99 -1.09 12.80
CA PHE A 50 4.85 -2.16 11.81
C PHE A 50 5.91 -2.14 10.71
N SER A 51 6.45 -0.98 10.33
CA SER A 51 7.63 -0.92 9.44
C SER A 51 8.90 -1.35 10.17
N GLY A 52 8.87 -1.30 11.51
CA GLY A 52 10.00 -1.60 12.38
C GLY A 52 11.07 -0.53 12.34
N TYR A 53 10.66 0.71 12.06
CA TYR A 53 11.47 1.92 12.23
C TYR A 53 11.88 2.07 13.70
N GLY A 54 13.12 2.51 13.95
CA GLY A 54 13.67 2.67 15.32
C GLY A 54 14.22 1.39 15.97
N ALA A 55 13.85 0.19 15.50
CA ALA A 55 14.38 -1.08 16.01
C ALA A 55 15.70 -1.48 15.33
N SER A 56 16.76 -0.67 15.49
CA SER A 56 18.06 -0.82 14.81
C SER A 56 17.89 -0.87 13.28
N SER A 57 17.81 0.30 12.65
CA SER A 57 17.70 0.55 11.19
C SER A 57 18.89 0.08 10.34
N VAL A 58 19.77 -0.74 10.91
CA VAL A 58 20.85 -1.40 10.18
C VAL A 58 20.23 -2.57 9.44
N PHE A 59 20.39 -2.61 8.11
CA PHE A 59 19.97 -3.70 7.22
C PHE A 59 19.91 -5.05 7.95
N ARG A 60 18.70 -5.52 8.25
CA ARG A 60 18.53 -6.87 8.77
C ARG A 60 18.60 -7.81 7.59
N ARG A 61 19.65 -8.63 7.55
CA ARG A 61 19.66 -9.78 6.65
C ARG A 61 18.59 -10.75 7.14
N SER A 62 17.62 -11.07 6.29
CA SER A 62 16.70 -12.16 6.58
C SER A 62 17.50 -13.46 6.73
N TYR A 63 17.21 -14.23 7.79
CA TYR A 63 17.84 -15.53 8.03
C TYR A 63 17.33 -16.63 7.07
N SER A 64 16.23 -16.39 6.33
CA SER A 64 15.55 -17.41 5.53
C SER A 64 15.87 -17.38 4.03
N SER A 65 16.57 -16.35 3.53
CA SER A 65 17.01 -16.31 2.14
C SER A 65 18.36 -15.59 2.05
N GLN A 66 19.29 -16.19 1.31
CA GLN A 66 20.61 -15.62 1.09
C GLN A 66 20.49 -14.18 0.56
N THR A 67 21.05 -13.23 1.29
CA THR A 67 21.56 -11.92 0.82
C THR A 67 20.61 -10.79 0.38
N SER A 68 19.27 -10.88 0.45
CA SER A 68 18.43 -9.71 0.10
C SER A 68 18.42 -8.66 1.21
N LEU A 69 18.81 -7.43 0.87
CA LEU A 69 18.72 -6.26 1.75
C LEU A 69 17.25 -5.90 1.95
N GLU A 70 16.79 -5.77 3.20
CA GLU A 70 15.44 -5.29 3.53
C GLU A 70 15.42 -3.79 3.77
N ILE A 71 14.33 -3.13 3.37
CA ILE A 71 14.06 -1.72 3.59
C ILE A 71 12.74 -1.55 4.36
N SER A 72 12.69 -0.56 5.25
CA SER A 72 11.46 -0.17 5.94
C SER A 72 10.68 0.80 5.07
N VAL A 73 9.43 0.47 4.71
CA VAL A 73 8.60 1.32 3.85
C VAL A 73 7.38 1.81 4.60
N ARG A 74 7.15 3.12 4.50
CA ARG A 74 6.05 3.86 5.12
C ARG A 74 5.08 4.27 4.03
N CYS A 75 3.96 3.59 3.95
CA CYS A 75 2.93 3.87 2.95
C CYS A 75 1.87 4.81 3.51
N THR A 76 1.59 5.90 2.81
CA THR A 76 0.45 6.79 3.08
C THR A 76 -0.57 6.64 1.95
N TYR A 77 -1.78 6.17 2.27
CA TYR A 77 -2.89 6.09 1.34
C TYR A 77 -3.82 7.29 1.54
N LYS A 78 -4.08 8.05 0.48
CA LYS A 78 -5.06 9.14 0.47
C LYS A 78 -6.37 8.66 -0.12
N ILE A 79 -7.33 8.37 0.74
CA ILE A 79 -8.66 7.89 0.37
C ILE A 79 -9.56 9.10 0.16
N ARG A 80 -10.01 9.31 -1.09
CA ARG A 80 -10.88 10.45 -1.44
C ARG A 80 -12.34 10.04 -1.56
N ARG A 81 -12.63 8.75 -1.81
CA ARG A 81 -13.99 8.24 -2.00
C ARG A 81 -14.27 7.08 -1.04
N SER A 82 -15.32 7.24 -0.23
CA SER A 82 -15.59 6.33 0.89
C SER A 82 -16.32 5.06 0.53
N GLU A 83 -17.11 5.07 -0.55
CA GLU A 83 -18.29 4.21 -0.61
C GLU A 83 -17.98 2.72 -0.76
N THR A 84 -16.76 2.35 -1.19
CA THR A 84 -16.38 0.94 -1.39
C THR A 84 -14.90 0.62 -1.13
N ARG A 85 -14.08 1.57 -0.69
CA ARG A 85 -12.61 1.41 -0.68
C ARG A 85 -11.99 1.23 0.69
N ALA A 86 -12.61 1.76 1.73
CA ALA A 86 -12.06 1.71 3.08
C ALA A 86 -13.16 1.63 4.14
N ILE A 87 -12.96 0.73 5.10
CA ILE A 87 -13.87 0.49 6.22
C ILE A 87 -13.13 0.80 7.52
N ASP A 88 -13.66 1.74 8.28
CA ASP A 88 -13.21 2.04 9.63
C ASP A 88 -13.74 0.98 10.61
N ILE A 89 -12.83 0.14 11.11
CA ILE A 89 -13.15 -0.92 12.07
C ILE A 89 -12.66 -0.60 13.47
N THR A 90 -12.26 0.65 13.74
CA THR A 90 -11.72 1.09 15.05
C THR A 90 -12.61 0.65 16.21
N LYS A 91 -13.94 0.80 16.08
CA LYS A 91 -14.92 0.46 17.13
C LYS A 91 -15.35 -1.01 17.15
N MET A 92 -14.82 -1.81 16.24
CA MET A 92 -15.13 -3.24 16.10
C MET A 92 -13.93 -4.11 16.47
N SER A 93 -12.71 -3.55 16.41
CA SER A 93 -11.47 -4.22 16.78
C SER A 93 -11.30 -4.26 18.30
N VAL A 94 -10.68 -5.33 18.79
CA VAL A 94 -10.24 -5.45 20.19
C VAL A 94 -9.13 -4.43 20.50
N PHE A 95 -8.38 -4.01 19.49
CA PHE A 95 -7.28 -3.05 19.61
C PHE A 95 -7.69 -1.67 19.10
N GLU A 96 -8.65 -1.03 19.77
CA GLU A 96 -9.18 0.29 19.35
C GLU A 96 -8.08 1.37 19.20
N TYR A 97 -6.99 1.25 19.98
CA TYR A 97 -5.86 2.19 19.93
C TYR A 97 -5.11 2.16 18.59
N GLU A 98 -5.21 1.08 17.82
CA GLU A 98 -4.60 0.99 16.49
C GLU A 98 -5.33 1.83 15.45
N GLN A 99 -6.54 2.30 15.76
CA GLN A 99 -7.38 3.11 14.87
C GLN A 99 -7.49 2.50 13.47
N GLU A 100 -7.73 1.18 13.42
CA GLU A 100 -7.61 0.39 12.20
C GLU A 100 -8.68 0.75 11.17
N VAL A 101 -8.23 0.89 9.92
CA VAL A 101 -9.03 1.02 8.72
C VAL A 101 -8.60 -0.06 7.74
N LEU A 102 -9.56 -0.88 7.28
CA LEU A 102 -9.32 -1.88 6.26
C LEU A 102 -9.55 -1.29 4.88
N LEU A 103 -8.53 -1.34 4.02
CA LEU A 103 -8.74 -1.13 2.60
C LEU A 103 -9.33 -2.40 1.99
N MET A 104 -10.34 -2.21 1.14
CA MET A 104 -11.06 -3.31 0.53
C MET A 104 -10.22 -4.01 -0.55
N PRO A 105 -10.45 -5.32 -0.76
CA PRO A 105 -9.87 -6.04 -1.90
C PRO A 105 -10.16 -5.34 -3.22
N ILE A 106 -9.20 -5.42 -4.13
CA ILE A 106 -9.22 -4.85 -5.48
C ILE A 106 -9.30 -3.30 -5.46
N SER A 107 -9.04 -2.67 -4.30
CA SER A 107 -8.85 -1.22 -4.25
C SER A 107 -7.60 -0.80 -5.02
N ILE A 108 -7.71 0.29 -5.78
CA ILE A 108 -6.68 0.75 -6.72
C ILE A 108 -6.19 2.11 -6.31
N PHE A 109 -4.88 2.25 -6.22
CA PHE A 109 -4.23 3.51 -5.90
C PHE A 109 -3.14 3.82 -6.91
N ARG A 110 -2.97 5.10 -7.20
CA ARG A 110 -1.85 5.58 -8.00
C ARG A 110 -0.71 5.98 -7.09
N LEU A 111 0.49 5.51 -7.40
CA LEU A 111 1.69 5.96 -6.74
C LEU A 111 2.00 7.40 -7.19
N VAL A 112 2.00 8.36 -6.26
CA VAL A 112 2.21 9.79 -6.56
C VAL A 112 3.47 10.38 -5.96
N SER A 113 4.15 9.67 -5.06
CA SER A 113 5.44 10.09 -4.51
C SER A 113 6.19 8.87 -3.99
N ILE A 114 7.50 8.84 -4.26
CA ILE A 114 8.48 7.95 -3.65
C ILE A 114 9.59 8.85 -3.12
N ASP A 115 9.86 8.79 -1.83
CA ASP A 115 11.05 9.37 -1.21
C ASP A 115 11.85 8.23 -0.56
N HIS A 116 13.16 8.21 -0.77
CA HIS A 116 14.03 7.15 -0.28
C HIS A 116 15.25 7.75 0.40
N ASN A 117 15.31 7.58 1.72
CA ASN A 117 16.48 7.91 2.51
C ASN A 117 17.39 6.68 2.62
N ALA A 118 18.37 6.61 1.72
CA ALA A 118 19.35 5.52 1.66
C ALA A 118 20.25 5.42 2.91
N ASN A 119 20.40 6.51 3.68
CA ASN A 119 21.21 6.48 4.91
C ASN A 119 20.46 5.81 6.05
N GLU A 120 19.13 5.98 6.09
CA GLU A 120 18.27 5.42 7.14
C GLU A 120 17.64 4.08 6.73
N ASN A 121 17.76 3.68 5.46
CA ASN A 121 17.04 2.53 4.88
C ASN A 121 15.53 2.62 5.09
N VAL A 122 15.00 3.82 4.85
CA VAL A 122 13.58 4.10 4.94
C VAL A 122 13.11 4.70 3.63
N ALA A 123 11.98 4.21 3.15
CA ALA A 123 11.27 4.82 2.05
C ALA A 123 9.86 5.26 2.46
N ASP A 124 9.45 6.41 1.95
CA ASP A 124 8.09 6.92 2.05
C ASP A 124 7.41 6.79 0.69
N ILE A 125 6.28 6.12 0.66
CA ILE A 125 5.46 5.99 -0.54
C ILE A 125 4.10 6.64 -0.28
N VAL A 126 3.68 7.51 -1.19
CA VAL A 126 2.35 8.12 -1.14
C VAL A 126 1.51 7.58 -2.29
N LEU A 127 0.35 7.05 -1.93
CA LEU A 127 -0.63 6.47 -2.84
C LEU A 127 -1.92 7.29 -2.80
N GLU A 128 -2.47 7.62 -3.96
CA GLU A 128 -3.73 8.34 -4.08
C GLU A 128 -4.81 7.48 -4.70
N ASP A 129 -6.00 7.55 -4.12
CA ASP A 129 -7.20 6.89 -4.60
C ASP A 129 -7.53 7.29 -6.05
N CYS A 130 -7.66 6.30 -6.94
CA CYS A 130 -7.96 6.52 -8.36
C CYS A 130 -8.91 5.48 -8.95
N ASP A 131 -9.65 5.87 -9.98
CA ASP A 131 -10.51 4.94 -10.73
C ASP A 131 -9.69 4.00 -11.61
N LEU A 132 -10.31 2.88 -12.00
CA LEU A 132 -9.79 2.05 -13.07
C LEU A 132 -9.60 2.93 -14.32
N PRO A 133 -8.44 2.87 -14.99
CA PRO A 133 -8.28 3.55 -16.26
C PRO A 133 -9.36 3.02 -17.22
N SER A 134 -9.98 3.93 -17.96
CA SER A 134 -10.93 3.54 -19.01
C SER A 134 -10.21 2.62 -20.01
N LYS A 135 -10.92 1.68 -20.65
CA LYS A 135 -10.36 0.74 -21.65
C LYS A 135 -9.59 1.41 -22.81
N TYR A 136 -9.64 2.74 -22.92
CA TYR A 136 -9.05 3.55 -23.98
C TYR A 136 -7.83 4.36 -23.54
N ASP A 137 -7.26 4.13 -22.36
CA ASP A 137 -6.03 4.83 -21.96
C ASP A 137 -4.80 4.20 -22.67
N PRO A 138 -4.19 4.87 -23.66
CA PRO A 138 -3.09 4.30 -24.45
C PRO A 138 -1.79 4.17 -23.65
N VAL A 139 -1.72 4.75 -22.45
CA VAL A 139 -0.62 4.60 -21.50
C VAL A 139 -1.08 3.68 -20.39
N ALA A 140 -1.40 2.42 -20.72
CA ALA A 140 -1.85 1.45 -19.74
C ALA A 140 -0.83 1.38 -18.58
N PRO A 141 -1.17 1.84 -17.36
CA PRO A 141 -0.22 1.86 -16.27
C PRO A 141 0.03 0.43 -15.81
N ILE A 142 1.28 0.13 -15.45
CA ILE A 142 1.64 -1.17 -14.88
C ILE A 142 0.84 -1.33 -13.58
N VAL A 143 0.06 -2.42 -13.52
CA VAL A 143 -0.72 -2.78 -12.35
C VAL A 143 0.10 -3.75 -11.50
N ARG A 144 0.60 -3.25 -10.37
CA ARG A 144 1.27 -4.08 -9.36
C ARG A 144 0.28 -4.54 -8.33
N CYS A 145 0.48 -5.76 -7.86
CA CYS A 145 -0.22 -6.20 -6.66
C CYS A 145 0.53 -5.65 -5.47
N ASP A 146 -0.23 -5.20 -4.49
CA ASP A 146 0.28 -4.64 -3.25
C ASP A 146 1.30 -5.55 -2.56
N PHE A 147 2.10 -4.95 -1.69
CA PHE A 147 3.39 -5.41 -1.12
C PHE A 147 3.38 -6.73 -0.32
N ALA A 148 2.41 -7.62 -0.53
CA ALA A 148 2.46 -9.00 -0.08
C ALA A 148 3.40 -9.81 -0.99
N GLU A 149 4.20 -10.70 -0.40
CA GLU A 149 5.28 -11.50 -1.01
C GLU A 149 4.87 -12.42 -2.18
N PHE A 150 3.63 -12.34 -2.66
CA PHE A 150 3.17 -13.07 -3.83
C PHE A 150 3.43 -12.27 -5.10
N SER A 151 4.61 -12.55 -5.68
CA SER A 151 4.89 -12.47 -7.11
C SER A 151 3.61 -12.63 -7.94
N ASN A 152 3.22 -11.58 -8.67
CA ASN A 152 2.77 -11.61 -10.06
C ASN A 152 2.25 -10.23 -10.47
N THR A 153 3.10 -9.47 -11.16
CA THR A 153 2.71 -8.32 -11.98
C THR A 153 1.57 -8.75 -12.91
N LEU A 154 0.42 -8.08 -12.85
CA LEU A 154 -0.63 -8.30 -13.85
C LEU A 154 -0.41 -7.29 -14.97
N LEU A 155 0.01 -7.79 -16.13
CA LEU A 155 -0.22 -7.07 -17.37
C LEU A 155 -1.74 -7.11 -17.59
N VAL A 156 -2.40 -5.97 -17.48
CA VAL A 156 -3.79 -5.84 -17.93
C VAL A 156 -3.75 -5.91 -19.46
N THR A 157 -3.91 -7.10 -20.01
CA THR A 157 -4.17 -7.25 -21.44
C THR A 157 -5.61 -6.83 -21.73
N PRO A 158 -5.87 -6.11 -22.84
CA PRO A 158 -7.24 -5.82 -23.24
C PRO A 158 -7.95 -7.14 -23.52
N PHE A 159 -9.06 -7.38 -22.81
CA PHE A 159 -10.01 -8.43 -23.15
C PHE A 159 -10.53 -8.16 -24.57
N VAL A 160 -10.01 -8.90 -25.54
CA VAL A 160 -10.64 -9.03 -26.86
C VAL A 160 -11.90 -9.86 -26.65
N GLN A 161 -13.06 -9.23 -26.74
CA GLN A 161 -14.31 -9.96 -26.88
C GLN A 161 -14.29 -10.66 -28.24
N VAL A 162 -14.41 -11.99 -28.23
CA VAL A 162 -14.76 -12.81 -29.40
C VAL A 162 -16.29 -12.83 -29.50
#